data_AF-A0A835LSJ1-F1
#
_entry.id   AF-A0A835LSJ1-F1
#
_cell.length_a   1.000
_cell.length_b   1.000
_cell.length_c   1.000
_cell.angle_alpha   90.00
_cell.angle_beta   90.00
_cell.angle_gamma   90.00
#
_symmetry.space_group_name_H-M   'P 1'
#
loop_
_entity.id
_entity.type
_entity.pdbx_description
1 polymer ?
#
loop_
_entity_poly.entity_id
_entity_poly.type
_entity_poly.pdbx_seq_one_letter_code
_entity_poly.pdbx_strand_id
1 'polypeptide(L)'
;MSSLRNAVSRRAHKERSQPEARRKFGFLEKHKDYVERAKAFHKKEDTLRKLKEKASFRNPDEFYYKMIKSKTVGGVHKSESDTKQYTHEELVLMKTQDSGYVFQKIQSEKKKIEKLNSMLHSLDSQLTNKHIYYAEDRFVLPALRSSTRYFFL
;
A
#
# COMPACT_ATOMS: atom_id res chain seq x y z
N MET A 1 -9.05 8.64 60.27
CA MET A 1 -8.66 7.68 59.21
C MET A 1 -9.43 6.39 59.43
N SER A 2 -10.04 5.79 58.39
CA SER A 2 -10.86 4.57 58.57
C SER A 2 -9.98 3.32 58.70
N SER A 3 -9.80 2.82 59.91
CA SER A 3 -8.89 1.71 60.27
C SER A 3 -9.33 0.31 59.81
N LEU A 4 -10.57 0.12 59.38
CA LEU A 4 -11.13 -1.19 58.95
C LEU A 4 -11.46 -1.28 57.45
N ARG A 5 -10.86 -0.42 56.62
CA ARG A 5 -11.18 -0.35 55.17
C ARG A 5 -10.80 -1.61 54.37
N ASN A 6 -9.84 -2.39 54.88
CA ASN A 6 -9.33 -3.61 54.25
C ASN A 6 -9.90 -4.89 54.87
N ALA A 7 -10.62 -4.81 55.99
CA ALA A 7 -11.18 -5.98 56.68
C ALA A 7 -12.43 -6.53 55.98
N VAL A 8 -13.13 -5.70 55.21
CA VAL A 8 -14.29 -6.09 54.39
C VAL A 8 -14.10 -5.51 52.99
N SER A 9 -13.99 -6.38 51.98
CA SER A 9 -13.89 -5.96 50.58
C SER A 9 -15.17 -5.27 50.13
N ARG A 10 -15.05 -4.06 49.57
CA ARG A 10 -16.20 -3.33 49.01
C ARG A 10 -16.48 -3.83 47.60
N ARG A 11 -17.75 -4.11 47.31
CA ARG A 11 -18.18 -4.53 45.97
C ARG A 11 -17.96 -3.41 44.95
N ALA A 12 -17.28 -3.73 43.85
CA ALA A 12 -17.22 -2.84 42.70
C ALA A 12 -18.57 -2.80 41.98
N HIS A 13 -19.10 -1.61 41.73
CA HIS A 13 -20.30 -1.43 40.91
C HIS A 13 -19.91 -1.45 39.43
N LYS A 14 -20.53 -2.34 38.66
CA LYS A 14 -20.31 -2.45 37.22
C LYS A 14 -21.12 -1.39 36.47
N GLU A 15 -20.55 -0.86 35.40
CA GLU A 15 -21.22 0.11 34.53
C GLU A 15 -22.17 -0.60 33.55
N ARG A 16 -23.25 0.08 33.13
CA ARG A 16 -24.24 -0.45 32.18
C ARG A 16 -23.82 -0.19 30.73
N SER A 17 -24.12 -1.14 29.84
CA SER A 17 -23.96 -0.99 28.38
C SER A 17 -25.03 -0.10 27.76
N GLN A 18 -24.84 0.26 26.48
CA GLN A 18 -25.85 0.93 25.65
C GLN A 18 -27.03 -0.03 25.39
N PRO A 19 -28.30 0.42 25.47
CA PRO A 19 -29.45 -0.42 25.09
C PRO A 19 -29.38 -0.86 23.62
N GLU A 20 -29.77 -2.11 23.34
CA GLU A 20 -29.69 -2.71 22.00
C GLU A 20 -30.41 -1.89 20.92
N ALA A 21 -31.60 -1.36 21.21
CA ALA A 21 -32.35 -0.50 20.29
C ALA A 21 -31.58 0.78 19.85
N ARG A 22 -30.61 1.23 20.66
CA ARG A 22 -29.79 2.41 20.42
C ARG A 22 -28.34 2.09 20.06
N ARG A 23 -28.01 0.82 19.84
CA ARG A 23 -26.66 0.38 19.46
C ARG A 23 -26.13 1.06 18.20
N LYS A 24 -27.02 1.47 17.30
CA LYS A 24 -26.69 2.24 16.08
C LYS A 24 -25.92 3.55 16.34
N PHE A 25 -26.07 4.15 17.52
CA PHE A 25 -25.39 5.40 17.90
C PHE A 25 -24.01 5.17 18.52
N GLY A 26 -23.55 3.91 18.58
CA GLY A 26 -22.27 3.56 19.16
C GLY A 26 -22.28 3.50 20.70
N PHE A 27 -21.09 3.67 21.28
CA PHE A 27 -20.85 3.53 22.71
C PHE A 27 -21.61 4.57 23.55
N LEU A 28 -22.18 4.13 24.68
CA LEU A 28 -22.85 5.02 25.64
C LEU A 28 -21.83 5.66 26.56
N GLU A 29 -21.44 6.87 26.20
CA GLU A 29 -20.56 7.71 26.98
C GLU A 29 -21.02 7.88 28.45
N LYS A 30 -20.05 7.82 29.38
CA LYS A 30 -20.24 8.05 30.80
C LYS A 30 -19.59 9.37 31.23
N HIS A 31 -19.80 9.74 32.49
CA HIS A 31 -19.27 10.99 33.02
C HIS A 31 -17.74 11.11 32.89
N LYS A 32 -16.99 10.01 33.03
CA LYS A 32 -15.53 10.01 32.86
C LYS A 32 -15.13 10.44 31.45
N ASP A 33 -15.75 9.82 30.45
CA ASP A 33 -15.52 10.13 29.04
C ASP A 33 -15.91 11.58 28.70
N TYR A 34 -17.03 12.06 29.28
CA TYR A 34 -17.47 13.45 29.13
C TYR A 34 -16.44 14.43 29.66
N VAL A 35 -15.87 14.15 30.84
CA VAL A 35 -14.84 15.00 31.45
C VAL A 35 -13.60 15.04 30.56
N GLU A 36 -13.18 13.90 29.99
CA GLU A 36 -12.05 13.86 29.05
C GLU A 36 -12.33 14.66 27.78
N ARG A 37 -13.52 14.50 27.19
CA ARG A 37 -13.92 15.27 26.00
C ARG A 37 -13.99 16.77 26.29
N ALA A 38 -14.60 17.18 27.40
CA ALA A 38 -14.73 18.58 27.78
C ALA A 38 -13.35 19.22 27.99
N LYS A 39 -12.44 18.53 28.68
CA LYS A 39 -11.04 18.99 28.83
C LYS A 39 -10.34 19.15 27.48
N ALA A 40 -10.50 18.18 26.57
CA ALA A 40 -9.92 18.26 25.23
C ALA A 40 -10.50 19.42 24.42
N PHE A 41 -11.80 19.68 24.53
CA PHE A 41 -12.48 20.79 23.87
C PHE A 41 -11.97 22.14 24.37
N HIS A 42 -11.96 22.37 25.69
CA HIS A 42 -11.48 23.63 26.26
C HIS A 42 -9.99 23.86 25.97
N LYS A 43 -9.16 22.81 25.95
CA LYS A 43 -7.77 22.92 25.53
C LYS A 43 -7.66 23.44 24.08
N LYS A 44 -8.48 22.94 23.16
CA LYS A 44 -8.51 23.41 21.76
C LYS A 44 -8.99 24.85 21.69
N GLU A 45 -10.06 25.18 22.40
CA GLU A 45 -10.61 26.53 22.48
C GLU A 45 -9.56 27.55 22.96
N ASP A 46 -8.85 27.23 24.05
CA ASP A 46 -7.77 28.04 24.59
C ASP A 46 -6.62 28.23 23.60
N THR A 47 -6.23 27.17 22.89
CA THR A 47 -5.18 27.27 21.88
C THR A 47 -5.60 28.17 20.72
N LEU A 48 -6.85 28.08 20.27
CA LEU A 48 -7.39 28.93 19.21
C LEU A 48 -7.46 30.38 19.65
N ARG A 49 -7.89 30.66 20.89
CA ARG A 49 -7.90 32.01 21.45
C ARG A 49 -6.50 32.63 21.43
N LYS A 50 -5.49 31.93 21.93
CA LYS A 50 -4.10 32.39 21.92
C LYS A 50 -3.56 32.61 20.49
N LEU A 51 -3.91 31.74 19.54
CA LEU A 51 -3.51 31.91 18.14
C LEU A 51 -4.17 33.15 17.51
N LYS A 52 -5.44 33.42 17.82
CA LYS A 52 -6.15 34.63 17.36
C LYS A 52 -5.50 35.90 17.92
N GLU A 53 -5.19 35.92 19.22
CA GLU A 53 -4.49 37.05 19.86
C GLU A 53 -3.12 37.29 19.22
N LYS A 54 -2.33 36.22 19.01
CA LYS A 54 -1.03 36.35 18.31
C LYS A 54 -1.20 36.88 16.88
N ALA A 55 -2.23 36.45 16.17
CA ALA A 55 -2.51 36.95 14.82
C ALA A 55 -2.95 38.42 14.83
N SER A 56 -3.71 38.88 15.83
CA SER A 56 -4.13 40.28 15.95
C SER A 56 -2.98 41.22 16.33
N PHE A 57 -2.04 40.75 17.15
CA PHE A 57 -0.87 41.52 17.59
C PHE A 57 0.35 41.34 16.66
N ARG A 58 0.17 40.84 15.44
CA ARG A 58 1.27 40.63 14.50
C ARG A 58 1.84 41.98 14.03
N ASN A 59 3.17 42.13 14.10
CA ASN A 59 3.86 43.26 13.51
C ASN A 59 3.96 43.07 11.98
N PRO A 60 3.42 43.97 11.14
CA PRO A 60 3.51 43.84 9.68
C PRO A 60 4.95 43.91 9.15
N ASP A 61 5.85 44.56 9.87
CA ASP A 61 7.25 44.76 9.47
C ASP A 61 8.20 43.70 10.05
N GLU A 62 7.67 42.62 10.64
CA GLU A 62 8.50 41.54 11.19
C GLU A 62 9.25 40.81 10.08
N PHE A 63 10.56 40.62 10.29
CA PHE A 63 11.42 39.86 9.38
C PHE A 63 12.22 38.80 10.12
N TYR A 64 12.08 37.56 9.68
CA TYR A 64 12.91 36.43 10.11
C TYR A 64 13.69 35.89 8.92
N TYR A 65 14.98 35.57 9.09
CA TYR A 65 15.83 35.04 8.01
C TYR A 65 15.25 33.79 7.31
N LYS A 66 14.44 32.99 8.00
CA LYS A 66 13.75 31.83 7.41
C LYS A 66 12.73 32.22 6.32
N MET A 67 12.20 33.44 6.35
CA MET A 67 11.28 33.96 5.33
C MET A 67 11.93 34.08 3.95
N ILE A 68 13.27 34.11 3.86
CA ILE A 68 13.99 34.09 2.57
C ILE A 68 13.80 32.74 1.86
N LYS A 69 13.80 31.64 2.62
CA LYS A 69 13.72 30.26 2.09
C LYS A 69 12.30 29.70 2.09
N SER A 70 11.41 30.20 2.96
CA SER A 70 10.05 29.71 3.07
C SER A 70 9.05 30.65 2.40
N LYS A 71 8.03 30.10 1.73
CA LYS A 71 7.00 30.88 1.04
C LYS A 71 5.61 30.60 1.60
N THR A 72 4.76 31.63 1.58
CA THR A 72 3.33 31.48 1.90
C THR A 72 2.56 31.35 0.60
N VAL A 73 1.86 30.22 0.40
CA VAL A 73 1.05 30.00 -0.81
C VAL A 73 -0.40 29.84 -0.38
N GLY A 74 -1.28 30.75 -0.82
CA GLY A 74 -2.70 30.74 -0.44
C GLY A 74 -2.94 30.90 1.05
N GLY A 75 -2.10 31.66 1.75
CA GLY A 75 -2.21 31.89 3.20
C GLY A 75 -1.65 30.78 4.09
N VAL A 76 -1.16 29.67 3.52
CA VAL A 76 -0.53 28.59 4.28
C VAL A 76 0.99 28.64 4.10
N HIS A 77 1.72 28.61 5.22
CA HIS A 77 3.18 28.52 5.22
C HIS A 77 3.58 27.18 4.61
N LYS A 78 4.36 27.23 3.54
CA LYS A 78 5.03 26.07 2.96
C LYS A 78 6.52 26.27 3.18
N SER A 79 7.12 25.38 3.97
CA SER A 79 8.56 25.20 3.86
C SER A 79 8.88 24.86 2.41
N GLU A 80 10.04 25.30 1.93
CA GLU A 80 10.60 24.72 0.72
C GLU A 80 10.62 23.21 0.98
N SER A 81 9.77 22.46 0.27
CA SER A 81 9.86 21.02 0.29
C SER A 81 11.28 20.69 -0.15
N ASP A 82 11.93 19.73 0.49
CA ASP A 82 13.20 19.15 0.03
C ASP A 82 13.00 18.38 -1.28
N THR A 83 12.27 18.95 -2.25
CA THR A 83 12.34 18.58 -3.66
C THR A 83 13.74 18.96 -4.09
N LYS A 84 14.66 18.03 -3.81
CA LYS A 84 16.04 18.07 -4.26
C LYS A 84 15.97 18.25 -5.77
N GLN A 85 16.25 19.46 -6.22
CA GLN A 85 16.29 19.74 -7.64
C GLN A 85 17.55 19.08 -8.15
N TYR A 86 17.39 17.96 -8.84
CA TYR A 86 18.48 17.26 -9.47
C TYR A 86 18.91 18.02 -10.72
N THR A 87 20.21 18.11 -10.92
CA THR A 87 20.77 18.55 -12.19
C THR A 87 20.42 17.56 -13.29
N HIS A 88 20.49 18.00 -14.55
CA HIS A 88 20.20 17.11 -15.69
C HIS A 88 21.12 15.89 -15.70
N GLU A 89 22.39 16.07 -15.37
CA GLU A 89 23.39 15.01 -15.31
C GLU A 89 23.06 13.96 -14.23
N GLU A 90 22.67 14.39 -13.02
CA GLU A 90 22.23 13.49 -11.95
C GLU A 90 20.99 12.68 -12.38
N LEU A 91 20.03 13.32 -13.05
CA LEU A 91 18.83 12.64 -13.57
C LEU A 91 19.18 11.58 -14.62
N VAL A 92 20.11 11.88 -15.53
CA VAL A 92 20.59 10.93 -16.54
C VAL A 92 21.31 9.75 -15.89
N LEU A 93 22.14 10.02 -14.87
CA LEU A 93 22.83 8.98 -14.11
C LEU A 93 21.83 8.04 -13.43
N MET A 94 20.83 8.58 -12.72
CA MET A 94 19.79 7.79 -12.06
C MET A 94 19.02 6.92 -13.07
N LYS A 95 18.59 7.51 -14.20
CA LYS A 95 17.89 6.76 -15.25
C LYS A 95 18.74 5.65 -15.86
N THR A 96 20.03 5.89 -16.03
CA THR A 96 20.98 4.88 -16.52
C THR A 96 21.11 3.72 -15.54
N GLN A 97 21.21 4.01 -14.24
CA GLN A 97 21.25 3.01 -13.18
C GLN A 97 19.97 2.16 -13.15
N ASP A 98 18.80 2.81 -13.19
CA ASP A 98 17.51 2.12 -13.22
C ASP A 98 17.37 1.22 -14.46
N SER A 99 17.78 1.72 -15.63
CA SER A 99 17.75 0.95 -16.87
C SER A 99 18.65 -0.28 -16.79
N GLY A 100 19.85 -0.13 -16.23
CA GLY A 100 20.79 -1.23 -16.00
C GLY A 100 20.23 -2.28 -15.03
N TYR A 101 19.60 -1.85 -13.94
CA TYR A 101 18.96 -2.74 -12.97
C TYR A 101 17.81 -3.55 -13.60
N VAL A 102 16.92 -2.88 -14.34
CA VAL A 102 15.81 -3.54 -15.03
C VAL A 102 16.34 -4.55 -16.06
N PHE A 103 17.36 -4.16 -16.84
CA PHE A 103 17.99 -5.07 -17.80
C PHE A 103 18.58 -6.30 -17.11
N GLN A 104 19.34 -6.11 -16.02
CA GLN A 104 19.90 -7.22 -15.24
C GLN A 104 18.81 -8.15 -14.71
N LYS A 105 17.69 -7.59 -14.21
CA LYS A 105 16.55 -8.39 -13.74
C LYS A 105 15.93 -9.19 -14.87
N ILE A 106 15.68 -8.59 -16.04
CA ILE A 106 15.15 -9.31 -17.21
C ILE A 106 16.07 -10.48 -17.59
N GLN A 107 17.39 -10.26 -17.65
CA GLN A 107 18.32 -11.35 -17.98
C GLN A 107 18.31 -12.46 -16.94
N SER A 108 18.23 -12.11 -15.66
CA SER A 108 18.14 -13.11 -14.59
C SER A 108 16.86 -13.94 -14.66
N GLU A 109 15.71 -13.33 -14.94
CA GLU A 109 14.44 -14.03 -15.08
C GLU A 109 14.39 -14.89 -16.36
N LYS A 110 14.92 -14.39 -17.49
CA LYS A 110 15.05 -15.19 -18.72
C LYS A 110 15.84 -16.49 -18.48
N LYS A 111 17.00 -16.40 -17.82
CA LYS A 111 17.81 -17.58 -17.47
C LYS A 111 17.08 -18.55 -16.54
N LYS A 112 16.28 -18.04 -15.60
CA LYS A 112 15.43 -18.89 -14.74
C LYS A 112 14.36 -19.62 -15.56
N ILE A 113 13.70 -18.91 -16.48
CA ILE A 113 12.69 -19.50 -17.38
C ILE A 113 13.32 -20.60 -18.24
N GLU A 114 14.48 -20.34 -18.86
CA GLU A 114 15.21 -21.33 -19.65
C GLU A 114 15.54 -22.58 -18.82
N LYS A 115 16.04 -22.39 -17.59
CA LYS A 115 16.34 -23.51 -16.68
C LYS A 115 15.08 -24.31 -16.33
N LEU A 116 13.98 -23.64 -15.99
CA LEU A 116 12.71 -24.31 -15.68
C LEU A 116 12.16 -25.06 -16.89
N ASN A 117 12.17 -24.45 -18.08
CA ASN A 117 11.75 -25.09 -19.32
C ASN A 117 12.62 -26.31 -19.66
N SER A 118 13.93 -26.26 -19.40
CA SER A 118 14.83 -27.39 -19.65
C SER A 118 14.57 -28.59 -18.71
N MET A 119 14.11 -28.33 -17.48
CA MET A 119 13.76 -29.38 -16.51
C MET A 119 12.37 -29.95 -16.75
N LEU A 120 11.48 -29.18 -17.39
CA LEU A 120 10.10 -29.59 -17.64
C LEU A 120 10.07 -30.52 -18.86
N HIS A 121 9.87 -31.82 -18.63
CA HIS A 121 9.49 -32.73 -19.71
C HIS A 121 8.14 -32.26 -20.25
N SER A 122 8.05 -31.98 -21.56
CA SER A 122 6.87 -31.40 -22.22
C SER A 122 5.67 -32.36 -22.26
N LEU A 123 5.19 -32.80 -21.09
CA LEU A 123 4.10 -33.76 -20.93
C LEU A 123 2.76 -33.21 -21.45
N ASP A 124 2.62 -31.88 -21.48
CA ASP A 124 1.38 -31.19 -21.88
C ASP A 124 1.46 -30.58 -23.30
N SER A 125 2.63 -30.61 -23.95
CA SER A 125 2.70 -30.24 -25.37
C SER A 125 2.15 -31.41 -26.18
N GLN A 126 0.92 -31.28 -26.67
CA GLN A 126 0.38 -32.16 -27.70
C GLN A 126 1.25 -31.98 -28.96
N LEU A 127 2.36 -32.70 -29.04
CA LEU A 127 3.23 -32.70 -30.21
C LEU A 127 2.37 -33.16 -31.38
N THR A 128 2.01 -32.25 -32.28
CA THR A 128 1.36 -32.58 -33.55
C THR A 128 2.41 -33.18 -34.48
N ASN A 129 3.01 -34.30 -34.09
CA ASN A 129 3.92 -35.04 -34.94
C ASN A 129 3.12 -35.59 -36.12
N LYS A 130 3.45 -35.11 -37.32
CA LYS A 130 2.91 -35.67 -38.56
C LYS A 130 3.63 -36.99 -38.81
N HIS A 131 3.04 -38.09 -38.35
CA HIS A 131 3.54 -39.42 -38.66
C HIS A 131 3.08 -39.81 -40.08
N ILE A 132 4.02 -39.87 -41.02
CA ILE A 132 3.77 -40.23 -42.42
C ILE A 132 4.05 -41.73 -42.58
N TYR A 133 3.10 -42.48 -43.13
CA TYR A 133 3.27 -43.89 -43.47
C TYR A 133 3.37 -44.04 -44.99
N TYR A 134 4.38 -44.76 -45.46
CA TYR A 134 4.52 -45.18 -46.85
C TYR A 134 4.06 -46.64 -46.97
N ALA A 135 3.23 -46.94 -47.99
CA ALA A 135 2.75 -48.27 -48.27
C ALA A 135 2.98 -48.58 -49.75
N GLU A 136 3.54 -49.75 -50.05
CA GLU A 136 3.86 -50.18 -51.41
C GLU A 136 2.59 -50.47 -52.25
N ASP A 137 1.50 -50.90 -51.61
CA ASP A 137 0.25 -51.27 -52.27
C ASP A 137 -0.98 -50.58 -51.66
N ARG A 138 -1.89 -50.11 -52.54
CA ARG A 138 -3.07 -49.33 -52.17
C ARG A 138 -4.09 -50.10 -51.30
N PHE A 139 -4.02 -51.43 -51.29
CA PHE A 139 -4.95 -52.30 -50.55
C PHE A 139 -4.54 -52.59 -49.10
N VAL A 140 -3.34 -52.21 -48.66
CA VAL A 140 -2.79 -52.54 -47.31
C VAL A 140 -2.91 -51.36 -46.33
N LEU A 141 -3.81 -50.40 -46.57
CA LEU A 141 -4.06 -49.34 -45.59
C LEU A 141 -4.87 -49.90 -44.40
N PRO A 142 -4.30 -50.02 -43.18
CA PRO A 142 -5.09 -50.40 -42.03
C PRO A 142 -6.04 -49.24 -41.70
N ALA A 143 -7.25 -49.56 -41.26
CA ALA A 143 -8.26 -48.60 -40.80
C ALA A 143 -7.83 -47.90 -39.50
N LEU A 144 -6.75 -47.13 -39.54
CA LEU A 144 -6.17 -46.42 -38.43
C LEU A 144 -6.55 -44.93 -38.52
N ARG A 145 -7.52 -44.58 -37.66
CA ARG A 145 -7.76 -43.28 -37.01
C ARG A 145 -7.68 -42.03 -37.91
N SER A 146 -8.86 -41.47 -38.21
CA SER A 146 -9.30 -40.19 -38.84
C SER A 146 -8.37 -38.98 -39.14
N SER A 147 -7.04 -39.05 -38.96
CA SER A 147 -6.11 -37.93 -39.12
C SER A 147 -4.80 -38.31 -39.83
N THR A 148 -4.78 -39.38 -40.62
CA THR A 148 -3.58 -39.84 -41.36
C THR A 148 -3.69 -39.44 -42.83
N ARG A 149 -2.68 -38.72 -43.37
CA ARG A 149 -2.53 -38.47 -44.81
C ARG A 149 -1.59 -39.51 -45.41
N TYR A 150 -2.03 -40.18 -46.47
CA TYR A 150 -1.23 -41.14 -47.24
C TYR A 150 -0.69 -40.49 -48.52
N PHE A 151 0.54 -40.82 -48.89
CA PHE A 151 1.20 -40.36 -50.11
C PHE A 151 1.66 -41.59 -50.90
N PHE A 152 1.36 -41.63 -52.20
CA PHE A 152 1.84 -42.66 -53.14
C PHE A 152 2.87 -42.02 -54.08
N LEU A 153 3.87 -42.81 -54.48
CA LEU A 153 4.81 -42.48 -55.56
C LEU A 153 4.30 -43.04 -56.89
#